data_AF-H2YA17-F1
#
_entry.id   AF-H2YA17-F1
#
_cell.length_a   1.000
_cell.length_b   1.000
_cell.length_c   1.000
_cell.angle_alpha   90.00
_cell.angle_beta   90.00
_cell.angle_gamma   90.00
#
_symmetry.space_group_name_H-M   'P 1'
#
loop_
_entity.id
_entity.type
_entity.pdbx_description
1 polymer ?
#
loop_
_entity_poly.entity_id
_entity_poly.type
_entity_poly.pdbx_seq_one_letter_code
_entity_poly.pdbx_strand_id
1 'polypeptide(L)'
;MRFLHECPWSRLRALRELIPNIPFQMLLRGANGVGYTTYPDNVVRKFCELAVRNGMDIFRVFLVLCGDCGRMVQDLELMQYLTQNNLPPPPPDYCAICCLCHRISNPHAINLYGSWCLE
;
A
#
# COMPACT_ATOMS: atom_id res chain seq x y z
N MET A 1 3.66 -18.29 6.53
CA MET A 1 5.06 -18.78 6.54
C MET A 1 5.62 -19.04 7.93
N ARG A 2 5.79 -18.03 8.80
CA ARG A 2 6.45 -18.24 10.10
C ARG A 2 5.70 -19.15 11.08
N PHE A 3 4.36 -19.04 11.12
CA PHE A 3 3.53 -19.79 12.06
C PHE A 3 2.60 -20.79 11.36
N LEU A 4 1.82 -20.31 10.39
CA LEU A 4 0.86 -21.12 9.64
C LEU A 4 1.50 -21.93 8.49
N HIS A 5 2.83 -21.84 8.28
CA HIS A 5 3.60 -22.51 7.23
C HIS A 5 3.08 -22.43 5.78
N GLU A 6 2.08 -21.58 5.51
CA GLU A 6 1.51 -21.40 4.18
C GLU A 6 2.12 -20.21 3.42
N CYS A 7 1.99 -20.26 2.09
CA CYS A 7 2.38 -19.20 1.17
C CYS A 7 1.27 -18.15 1.06
N PRO A 8 1.55 -16.86 1.35
CA PRO A 8 0.54 -15.81 1.30
C PRO A 8 -0.02 -15.58 -0.11
N TRP A 9 0.79 -15.77 -1.15
CA TRP A 9 0.37 -15.61 -2.55
C TRP A 9 -0.63 -16.67 -2.98
N SER A 10 -0.43 -17.93 -2.58
CA SER A 10 -1.39 -19.00 -2.86
C SER A 10 -2.70 -18.75 -2.13
N ARG A 11 -2.64 -18.25 -0.88
CA ARG A 11 -3.84 -17.86 -0.14
C ARG A 11 -4.60 -16.73 -0.84
N LEU A 12 -3.91 -15.69 -1.30
CA LEU A 12 -4.53 -14.57 -1.99
C LEU A 12 -5.26 -15.02 -3.27
N ARG A 13 -4.61 -15.88 -4.08
CA ARG A 13 -5.23 -16.43 -5.29
C ARG A 13 -6.46 -17.28 -4.99
N ALA A 14 -6.39 -18.16 -3.99
CA ALA A 14 -7.53 -18.97 -3.57
C ALA A 14 -8.70 -18.09 -3.07
N LEU A 15 -8.41 -17.03 -2.31
CA LEU A 15 -9.42 -16.07 -1.88
C LEU A 15 -10.03 -15.30 -3.05
N ARG A 16 -9.24 -14.98 -4.08
CA ARG A 16 -9.73 -14.29 -5.29
C ARG A 16 -10.66 -15.16 -6.12
N GLU A 17 -10.38 -16.46 -6.21
CA GLU A 17 -11.26 -17.43 -6.86
C GLU A 17 -12.60 -17.59 -6.13
N LEU A 18 -12.58 -17.57 -4.79
CA LEU A 18 -13.80 -17.69 -3.97
C LEU A 18 -14.61 -16.39 -3.91
N ILE A 19 -13.96 -15.23 -4.02
CA ILE A 19 -14.59 -13.91 -3.84
C ILE A 19 -14.20 -12.97 -4.99
N PRO A 20 -14.88 -13.07 -6.15
CA PRO A 20 -14.59 -12.21 -7.30
C PRO A 20 -15.16 -10.78 -7.16
N ASN A 21 -16.23 -10.60 -6.39
CA ASN A 21 -17.03 -9.36 -6.41
C ASN A 21 -16.57 -8.26 -5.45
N ILE A 22 -15.62 -8.55 -4.54
CA ILE A 22 -15.18 -7.62 -3.49
C ILE A 22 -13.72 -7.24 -3.75
N PRO A 23 -13.36 -5.94 -3.68
CA PRO A 23 -11.98 -5.52 -3.83
C PRO A 23 -11.15 -5.93 -2.61
N PHE A 24 -9.99 -6.54 -2.85
CA PHE A 24 -9.07 -6.87 -1.77
C PHE A 24 -8.21 -5.68 -1.39
N GLN A 25 -8.09 -5.48 -0.09
CA GLN A 25 -7.31 -4.40 0.48
C GLN A 25 -6.10 -4.94 1.24
N MET A 26 -4.94 -4.33 1.01
CA MET A 26 -3.76 -4.54 1.83
C MET A 26 -3.25 -3.27 2.49
N LEU A 27 -2.57 -3.47 3.62
CA LEU A 27 -1.87 -2.42 4.34
C LEU A 27 -0.38 -2.53 4.04
N LEU A 28 0.20 -1.51 3.41
CA LEU A 28 1.61 -1.42 3.04
C LEU A 28 2.29 -0.33 3.88
N ARG A 29 3.48 -0.62 4.39
CA ARG A 29 4.27 0.35 5.14
C ARG A 29 5.33 0.97 4.23
N GLY A 30 4.96 1.95 3.40
CA GLY A 30 5.84 2.71 2.47
C GLY A 30 7.19 2.04 2.15
N ALA A 31 8.29 2.67 2.58
CA ALA A 31 9.66 2.20 2.35
C ALA A 31 10.03 0.85 3.02
N ASN A 32 9.23 0.35 3.97
CA ASN A 32 9.46 -0.94 4.64
C ASN A 32 8.67 -2.08 3.98
N GLY A 33 7.72 -1.78 3.11
CA GLY A 33 6.81 -2.76 2.51
C GLY A 33 6.04 -3.56 3.58
N VAL A 34 6.27 -4.86 3.62
CA VAL A 34 5.70 -5.79 4.64
C VAL A 34 6.74 -6.27 5.66
N GLY A 35 7.97 -5.76 5.58
CA GLY A 35 9.06 -6.14 6.47
C GLY A 35 9.29 -5.15 7.61
N TYR A 36 10.34 -5.42 8.38
CA TYR A 36 10.72 -4.60 9.53
C TYR A 36 11.80 -3.58 9.21
N THR A 37 12.58 -3.81 8.16
CA THR A 37 13.66 -2.94 7.69
C THR A 37 13.22 -2.10 6.50
N THR A 38 13.89 -0.99 6.25
CA THR A 38 13.73 -0.21 5.03
C THR A 38 14.34 -0.97 3.85
N TYR A 39 13.59 -1.08 2.76
CA TYR A 39 14.05 -1.68 1.52
C TYR A 39 14.35 -0.61 0.47
N PRO A 40 15.23 -0.88 -0.49
CA PRO A 40 15.43 0.02 -1.63
C PRO A 40 14.18 0.04 -2.53
N ASP A 41 13.95 1.17 -3.19
CA ASP A 41 12.73 1.46 -3.96
C ASP A 41 12.45 0.42 -5.06
N ASN A 42 13.51 -0.17 -5.64
CA ASN A 42 13.39 -1.22 -6.66
C ASN A 42 12.75 -2.51 -6.13
N VAL A 43 12.99 -2.85 -4.87
CA VAL A 43 12.41 -4.03 -4.21
C VAL A 43 10.95 -3.76 -3.89
N VAL A 44 10.64 -2.57 -3.36
CA VAL A 44 9.27 -2.16 -3.06
C VAL A 44 8.43 -2.13 -4.34
N ARG A 45 8.98 -1.56 -5.42
CA ARG A 45 8.36 -1.55 -6.75
C ARG A 45 7.97 -2.95 -7.23
N LYS A 46 8.94 -3.87 -7.26
CA LYS A 46 8.70 -5.24 -7.71
C LYS A 46 7.71 -5.99 -6.81
N PHE A 47 7.73 -5.71 -5.52
CA PHE A 47 6.76 -6.29 -4.59
C PHE A 47 5.33 -5.85 -4.91
N CYS A 48 5.13 -4.56 -5.18
CA CYS A 48 3.83 -4.04 -5.57
C CYS A 48 3.35 -4.57 -6.93
N GLU A 49 4.23 -4.66 -7.93
CA GLU A 49 3.92 -5.30 -9.22
C GLU A 49 3.42 -6.74 -9.03
N LEU A 50 4.11 -7.52 -8.19
CA LEU A 50 3.71 -8.89 -7.88
C LEU A 50 2.38 -8.93 -7.11
N ALA A 51 2.12 -7.99 -6.21
CA ALA A 51 0.88 -7.92 -5.45
C ALA A 51 -0.34 -7.68 -6.34
N VAL A 52 -0.25 -6.73 -7.27
CA VAL A 52 -1.31 -6.45 -8.25
C VAL A 52 -1.53 -7.68 -9.15
N ARG A 53 -0.46 -8.29 -9.66
CA ARG A 53 -0.56 -9.49 -10.52
C ARG A 53 -1.24 -10.67 -9.84
N ASN A 54 -1.15 -10.78 -8.52
CA ASN A 54 -1.82 -11.84 -7.75
C ASN A 54 -3.26 -11.48 -7.35
N GLY A 55 -3.78 -10.31 -7.75
CA GLY A 55 -5.17 -9.91 -7.55
C GLY A 55 -5.41 -8.99 -6.36
N MET A 56 -4.45 -8.15 -5.98
CA MET A 56 -4.65 -7.08 -5.00
C MET A 56 -5.17 -5.81 -5.66
N ASP A 57 -6.24 -5.23 -5.11
CA ASP A 57 -6.94 -4.09 -5.74
C ASP A 57 -6.67 -2.75 -5.03
N ILE A 58 -6.63 -2.73 -3.69
CA ILE A 58 -6.50 -1.50 -2.89
C ILE A 58 -5.25 -1.56 -1.99
N PHE A 59 -4.42 -0.52 -2.07
CA PHE A 59 -3.23 -0.36 -1.22
C PHE A 59 -3.42 0.80 -0.25
N ARG A 60 -3.47 0.49 1.04
CA ARG A 60 -3.41 1.50 2.10
C ARG A 60 -1.96 1.68 2.52
N VAL A 61 -1.38 2.84 2.20
CA VAL A 61 0.01 3.16 2.50
C VAL A 61 0.07 4.04 3.74
N PHE A 62 0.86 3.64 4.73
CA PHE A 62 1.11 4.44 5.92
C PHE A 62 2.60 4.55 6.23
N LEU A 63 3.02 5.69 6.76
CA LEU A 63 4.36 5.91 7.30
C LEU A 63 4.32 6.00 8.82
N VAL A 64 5.36 5.48 9.47
CA VAL A 64 5.49 5.46 10.93
C VAL A 64 5.93 6.81 11.49
N LEU A 65 6.57 7.64 10.67
CA LEU A 65 7.00 8.98 11.05
C LEU A 65 6.06 10.02 10.43
N CYS A 66 5.35 10.75 11.30
CA CYS A 66 4.65 12.00 10.95
C CYS A 66 5.68 13.03 10.50
N GLY A 67 5.63 13.48 9.24
CA GLY A 67 6.40 14.65 8.80
C GLY A 67 6.97 14.58 7.38
N ASP A 68 7.12 13.38 6.81
CA ASP A 68 7.67 13.21 5.45
C ASP A 68 6.57 12.80 4.45
N CYS A 69 5.64 13.71 4.13
CA CYS A 69 4.61 13.46 3.11
C CYS A 69 5.22 13.18 1.72
N GLY A 70 6.37 13.81 1.42
CA GLY A 70 7.04 13.69 0.12
C GLY A 70 7.44 12.26 -0.27
N ARG A 71 7.78 11.38 0.69
CA ARG A 71 8.04 9.96 0.38
C ARG A 71 6.78 9.18 0.07
N MET A 72 5.64 9.57 0.64
CA MET A 72 4.34 8.96 0.34
C MET A 72 3.91 9.28 -1.08
N VAL A 73 4.12 10.52 -1.53
CA VAL A 73 3.83 10.94 -2.91
C VAL A 73 4.62 10.10 -3.91
N GLN A 74 5.90 9.85 -3.63
CA GLN A 74 6.74 9.05 -4.51
C GLN A 74 6.31 7.57 -4.56
N ASP A 75 5.89 7.01 -3.42
CA ASP A 75 5.31 5.66 -3.36
C ASP A 75 3.96 5.61 -4.11
N LEU A 76 3.14 6.66 -4.03
CA LEU A 76 1.86 6.78 -4.72
C LEU A 76 2.02 6.88 -6.25
N GLU A 77 2.91 7.74 -6.73
CA GLU A 77 3.25 7.88 -8.15
C GLU A 77 3.78 6.57 -8.72
N LEU A 78 4.63 5.88 -7.96
CA LEU A 78 5.15 4.59 -8.35
C LEU A 78 4.02 3.56 -8.53
N MET A 79 3.07 3.54 -7.61
CA MET A 79 1.91 2.65 -7.67
C MET A 79 0.98 2.96 -8.86
N GLN A 80 0.84 4.23 -9.23
CA GLN A 80 0.11 4.63 -10.44
C GLN A 80 0.86 4.25 -11.72
N TYR A 81 2.18 4.42 -11.77
CA TYR A 81 3.01 4.07 -12.93
C TYR A 81 3.01 2.58 -13.25
N LEU A 82 3.08 1.73 -12.22
CA LEU A 82 3.05 0.27 -12.37
C LEU A 82 1.73 -0.26 -12.94
N THR A 83 0.65 0.44 -12.62
CA THR A 83 -0.70 0.13 -13.08
C THR A 83 -0.87 0.37 -14.60
N GLN A 84 -0.09 1.27 -15.18
CA GLN A 84 -0.21 1.65 -16.60
C GLN A 84 0.60 0.76 -17.56
N ASN A 85 1.55 -0.07 -17.07
CA ASN A 85 2.59 -0.65 -17.93
C ASN A 85 2.66 -2.19 -18.01
N ASN A 86 1.84 -3.00 -17.33
CA ASN A 86 1.92 -4.48 -17.45
C ASN A 86 0.62 -5.25 -17.07
N LEU A 87 -0.16 -5.68 -18.08
CA LEU A 87 -1.41 -6.51 -18.03
C LEU A 87 -2.71 -5.71 -17.72
N PRO A 88 -3.91 -6.27 -18.05
CA PRO A 88 -5.07 -5.54 -18.59
C PRO A 88 -5.47 -4.38 -17.68
N PRO A 89 -6.11 -3.33 -18.24
CA PRO A 89 -6.38 -2.10 -17.51
C PRO A 89 -6.90 -2.46 -16.13
N PRO A 90 -6.33 -1.86 -15.07
CA PRO A 90 -6.89 -2.05 -13.74
C PRO A 90 -8.40 -1.82 -13.84
N PRO A 91 -9.24 -2.57 -13.11
CA PRO A 91 -10.60 -2.11 -12.91
C PRO A 91 -10.53 -0.64 -12.47
N PRO A 92 -11.45 0.23 -12.91
CA PRO A 92 -11.40 1.69 -12.73
C PRO A 92 -11.29 2.17 -11.26
N ASP A 93 -11.24 1.23 -10.31
CA ASP A 93 -11.29 1.43 -8.87
C ASP A 93 -9.94 1.17 -8.15
N TYR A 94 -8.80 1.13 -8.87
CA TYR A 94 -7.49 1.07 -8.22
C TYR A 94 -7.29 2.31 -7.35
N CYS A 95 -7.35 2.12 -6.03
CA CYS A 95 -7.32 3.20 -5.06
C CYS A 95 -6.10 3.02 -4.14
N ALA A 96 -5.19 3.99 -4.20
CA ALA A 96 -4.13 4.11 -3.22
C ALA A 96 -4.60 5.09 -2.13
N ILE A 97 -4.68 4.61 -0.88
CA ILE A 97 -5.17 5.38 0.26
C ILE A 97 -3.98 5.75 1.14
N CYS A 98 -3.70 7.04 1.23
CA CYS A 98 -2.76 7.59 2.20
C CYS A 98 -3.39 7.54 3.60
N CYS A 99 -2.68 6.95 4.57
CA CYS A 99 -3.15 6.81 5.94
C CYS A 99 -2.26 7.61 6.90
N LEU A 100 -2.86 8.55 7.62
CA LEU A 100 -2.21 9.33 8.68
C LEU A 100 -2.37 8.62 10.03
N CYS A 101 -1.25 8.39 10.73
CA CYS A 101 -1.29 7.83 12.07
C CYS A 101 -1.67 8.91 13.09
N HIS A 102 -2.80 8.71 13.78
CA HIS A 102 -3.25 9.64 14.81
C HIS A 102 -2.43 9.49 16.10
N ARG A 103 -1.93 10.60 16.66
CA ARG A 103 -1.19 10.66 17.93
C ARG A 103 -1.82 11.70 18.85
N ILE A 104 -2.19 11.28 20.06
CA ILE A 104 -2.95 12.07 21.04
C ILE A 104 -2.10 13.17 21.72
N SER A 105 -0.78 13.17 21.54
CA SER A 105 0.15 13.97 22.36
C SER A 105 0.33 15.43 21.96
N ASN A 106 -0.35 15.95 20.91
CA ASN A 106 -0.12 17.32 20.43
C ASN A 106 -1.43 18.13 20.32
N PRO A 107 -1.60 19.23 21.08
CA PRO A 107 -2.77 20.10 20.99
C PRO A 107 -2.90 20.85 19.65
N HIS A 108 -1.83 20.94 18.84
CA HIS A 108 -1.88 21.49 17.48
C HIS A 108 -2.14 20.44 16.38
N ALA A 109 -2.49 19.21 16.78
CA ALA A 109 -2.72 18.08 15.88
C ALA A 109 -3.68 18.40 14.73
N ILE A 110 -4.79 19.11 14.97
CA ILE A 110 -5.83 19.35 13.96
C ILE A 110 -5.29 20.12 12.75
N ASN A 111 -4.51 21.18 12.98
CA ASN A 111 -3.94 21.98 11.90
C ASN A 111 -2.83 21.23 11.15
N LEU A 112 -2.03 20.43 11.87
CA LEU A 112 -0.99 19.57 11.28
C LEU A 112 -1.58 18.45 10.42
N TYR A 113 -2.64 17.79 10.88
CA TYR A 113 -3.35 16.80 10.08
C TYR A 113 -4.04 17.45 8.87
N GLY A 114 -4.57 18.66 9.03
CA GLY A 114 -5.14 19.44 7.92
C GLY A 114 -4.12 19.76 6.83
N SER A 115 -2.90 20.18 7.19
CA SER A 115 -1.84 20.44 6.20
C SER A 115 -1.39 19.16 5.50
N TRP A 116 -1.23 18.05 6.21
CA TRP A 116 -0.80 16.78 5.60
C TRP A 116 -1.87 16.12 4.73
N CYS A 117 -3.16 16.41 4.94
CA CYS A 117 -4.21 15.96 4.03
C CYS A 117 -4.24 16.74 2.72
N LEU A 118 -3.67 17.95 2.69
CA LEU A 118 -3.63 18.81 1.49
C LEU A 118 -2.37 18.59 0.65
N GLU A 119 -1.31 18.04 1.23
CA GLU A 119 -0.08 17.61 0.56
C GLU A 119 -0.27 16.24 -0.12
#